data_AF-R9QQW6-F1
#
_entry.id   AF-R9QQW6-F1
#
_cell.length_a   1.000
_cell.length_b   1.000
_cell.length_c   1.000
_cell.angle_alpha   90.00
_cell.angle_beta   90.00
_cell.angle_gamma   90.00
#
_symmetry.space_group_name_H-M   'P 1'
#
loop_
_entity.id
_entity.type
_entity.pdbx_description
1 polymer ?
#
loop_
_entity_poly.entity_id
_entity_poly.type
_entity_poly.pdbx_seq_one_letter_code
_entity_poly.pdbx_strand_id
1 'polypeptide(L)'
;GAELVDNVLDVVRKEAENCDCLQGFQITHSLGGGTGSGMGTLLISKIREDFPDRIMCTYSVVPSPKVSDTVVEPYNATLSLHQLVENADEVMCIDNEALYDICHRTLKLPSPSYVDLNHLVSQVMSGITASLRFPGQLNADLRKLAVNLIPFPRLHFFLVGYAPLTARNQEQFSNTSVGELVTQMFDARNMMAACDPRRGKYLTASAVFRGKIPTKEIDEQMTQLQQKNSAHFVEWIPNNIKSSVTDIAPKGQKMAVTFIGNSTSIQSLFKRVATQFTAMFRRKAFLHWYTGEGMEEMEFSEAESNMNDLV
;
A
#
# COMPACT_ATOMS: atom_id res chain seq x y z
N GLY A 1 15.05 -18.69 7.66
CA GLY A 1 15.09 -17.45 6.87
C GLY A 1 16.49 -17.17 6.38
N ALA A 2 17.40 -16.88 7.31
CA ALA A 2 18.81 -16.60 7.02
C ALA A 2 19.50 -17.67 6.17
N GLU A 3 19.27 -18.96 6.41
CA GLU A 3 19.88 -20.05 5.62
C GLU A 3 19.44 -20.08 4.14
N LEU A 4 18.30 -19.47 3.80
CA LEU A 4 17.75 -19.48 2.44
C LEU A 4 17.97 -18.16 1.71
N VAL A 5 18.29 -17.07 2.43
CA VAL A 5 18.35 -15.72 1.84
C VAL A 5 19.45 -15.61 0.79
N ASP A 6 20.60 -16.24 1.02
CA ASP A 6 21.73 -16.18 0.09
C ASP A 6 21.39 -16.80 -1.27
N ASN A 7 20.70 -17.95 -1.26
CA ASN A 7 20.23 -18.60 -2.49
C ASN A 7 19.23 -17.71 -3.26
N VAL A 8 18.40 -16.94 -2.55
CA VAL A 8 17.46 -16.00 -3.19
C VAL A 8 18.22 -14.80 -3.74
N LEU A 9 19.18 -14.25 -3.01
CA LEU A 9 20.00 -13.10 -3.43
C LEU A 9 20.81 -13.42 -4.69
N ASP A 10 21.34 -14.63 -4.81
CA ASP A 10 22.08 -15.03 -6.01
C ASP A 10 21.19 -15.02 -7.27
N VAL A 11 19.94 -15.46 -7.14
CA VAL A 11 18.95 -15.36 -8.24
C VAL A 11 18.61 -13.90 -8.52
N VAL A 12 18.40 -13.09 -7.48
CA VAL A 12 18.09 -11.66 -7.64
C VAL A 12 19.23 -10.92 -8.35
N ARG A 13 20.49 -11.18 -7.99
CA ARG A 13 21.67 -10.59 -8.64
C ARG A 13 21.73 -10.98 -10.11
N LYS A 14 21.52 -12.26 -10.44
CA LYS A 14 21.50 -12.75 -11.82
C LYS A 14 20.45 -12.04 -12.66
N GLU A 15 19.24 -11.87 -12.15
CA GLU A 15 18.17 -11.16 -12.87
C GLU A 15 18.46 -9.65 -12.98
N ALA A 16 19.08 -9.05 -11.96
CA ALA A 16 19.50 -7.65 -12.00
C ALA A 16 20.58 -7.40 -13.06
N GLU A 17 21.55 -8.30 -13.22
CA GLU A 17 22.59 -8.23 -14.25
C GLU A 17 22.04 -8.40 -15.67
N ASN A 18 20.95 -9.16 -15.83
CA ASN A 18 20.27 -9.34 -17.12
C ASN A 18 19.46 -8.10 -17.55
N CYS A 19 19.33 -7.08 -16.70
CA CYS A 19 18.57 -5.86 -16.99
C CYS A 19 19.50 -4.75 -17.50
N ASP A 20 19.18 -4.13 -18.65
CA ASP A 20 19.95 -2.98 -19.15
C ASP A 20 19.97 -1.80 -18.16
N CYS A 21 18.82 -1.50 -17.54
CA CYS A 21 18.69 -0.46 -16.53
C CYS A 21 17.58 -0.81 -15.53
N LEU A 22 17.98 -1.44 -14.42
CA LEU A 22 17.07 -1.80 -13.33
C LEU A 22 16.52 -0.56 -12.63
N GLN A 23 15.19 -0.42 -12.56
CA GLN A 23 14.57 0.70 -11.83
C GLN A 23 14.52 0.48 -10.32
N GLY A 24 14.19 -0.74 -9.90
CA GLY A 24 13.90 -1.04 -8.51
C GLY A 24 13.35 -2.45 -8.32
N PHE A 25 12.97 -2.74 -7.08
CA PHE A 25 12.42 -4.02 -6.65
C PHE A 25 10.98 -3.81 -6.16
N GLN A 26 10.13 -4.80 -6.42
CA GLN A 26 8.76 -4.86 -5.90
C GLN A 26 8.59 -6.13 -5.08
N ILE A 27 8.26 -5.99 -3.81
CA ILE A 27 8.09 -7.12 -2.89
C ILE A 27 6.64 -7.19 -2.42
N THR A 28 5.99 -8.33 -2.64
CA THR A 28 4.64 -8.62 -2.15
C THR A 28 4.73 -9.56 -0.96
N HIS A 29 4.29 -9.10 0.21
CA HIS A 29 4.38 -9.90 1.43
C HIS A 29 3.27 -9.58 2.44
N SER A 30 3.08 -10.47 3.40
CA SER A 30 2.19 -10.24 4.54
C SER A 30 3.01 -9.97 5.79
N LEU A 31 2.55 -8.99 6.60
CA LEU A 31 3.21 -8.62 7.84
C LEU A 31 2.79 -9.50 9.02
N GLY A 32 1.67 -10.23 8.89
CA GLY A 32 1.14 -11.08 9.96
C GLY A 32 1.77 -12.48 10.04
N GLY A 33 2.29 -13.01 8.94
CA GLY A 33 2.92 -14.34 8.88
C GLY A 33 4.31 -14.38 9.52
N GLY A 34 5.06 -15.47 9.33
CA GLY A 34 6.48 -15.56 9.73
C GLY A 34 7.46 -15.40 8.55
N THR A 35 7.16 -16.05 7.41
CA THR A 35 8.04 -16.00 6.23
C THR A 35 7.95 -14.65 5.52
N GLY A 36 6.74 -14.18 5.21
CA GLY A 36 6.55 -12.90 4.51
C GLY A 36 7.06 -11.71 5.31
N SER A 37 6.91 -11.75 6.63
CA SER A 37 7.31 -10.71 7.57
C SER A 37 8.83 -10.78 7.82
N GLY A 38 9.32 -11.84 8.47
CA GLY A 38 10.70 -11.97 8.91
C GLY A 38 11.67 -12.21 7.76
N MET A 39 11.44 -13.21 6.91
CA MET A 39 12.32 -13.44 5.75
C MET A 39 12.16 -12.33 4.70
N GLY A 40 10.95 -11.79 4.51
CA GLY A 40 10.72 -10.68 3.58
C GLY A 40 11.47 -9.41 3.96
N THR A 41 11.42 -9.02 5.23
CA THR A 41 12.17 -7.84 5.73
C THR A 41 13.68 -8.04 5.73
N LEU A 42 14.16 -9.26 6.05
CA LEU A 42 15.57 -9.62 5.88
C LEU A 42 16.02 -9.47 4.41
N LEU A 43 15.21 -9.94 3.46
CA LEU A 43 15.50 -9.80 2.03
C LEU A 43 15.51 -8.33 1.60
N ILE A 44 14.56 -7.52 2.08
CA ILE A 44 14.51 -6.08 1.81
C ILE A 44 15.79 -5.39 2.27
N SER A 45 16.24 -5.66 3.51
CA SER A 45 17.47 -5.09 4.08
C SER A 45 18.69 -5.50 3.25
N LYS A 46 18.83 -6.78 2.89
CA LYS A 46 19.96 -7.26 2.07
C LYS A 46 19.96 -6.69 0.66
N ILE A 47 18.80 -6.57 0.01
CA ILE A 47 18.71 -5.91 -1.30
C ILE A 47 19.06 -4.42 -1.18
N ARG A 48 18.70 -3.75 -0.08
CA ARG A 48 19.06 -2.35 0.15
C ARG A 48 20.57 -2.16 0.35
N GLU A 49 21.24 -3.11 1.00
CA GLU A 49 22.71 -3.14 1.13
C GLU A 49 23.39 -3.29 -0.25
N ASP A 50 22.93 -4.25 -1.07
CA ASP A 50 23.53 -4.53 -2.38
C ASP A 50 23.18 -3.47 -3.45
N PHE A 51 21.98 -2.89 -3.38
CA PHE A 51 21.42 -1.98 -4.38
C PHE A 51 20.87 -0.67 -3.76
N PRO A 52 21.73 0.16 -3.13
CA PRO A 52 21.28 1.32 -2.36
C PRO A 52 20.57 2.40 -3.19
N ASP A 53 20.93 2.55 -4.45
CA ASP A 53 20.37 3.58 -5.34
C ASP A 53 19.04 3.18 -6.02
N ARG A 54 18.58 1.93 -5.83
CA ARG A 54 17.40 1.37 -6.49
C ARG A 54 16.16 1.53 -5.61
N ILE A 55 15.01 1.81 -6.24
CA ILE A 55 13.76 1.99 -5.52
C ILE A 55 13.30 0.66 -4.93
N MET A 56 12.94 0.65 -3.64
CA MET A 56 12.33 -0.47 -2.96
C MET A 56 10.85 -0.20 -2.69
N CYS A 57 9.98 -0.84 -3.47
CA CYS A 57 8.53 -0.73 -3.32
C CYS A 57 7.97 -2.02 -2.71
N THR A 58 7.12 -1.91 -1.69
CA THR A 58 6.51 -3.08 -1.04
C THR A 58 4.99 -3.00 -1.08
N TYR A 59 4.35 -4.13 -1.35
CA TYR A 59 2.93 -4.34 -1.19
C TYR A 59 2.73 -5.14 0.10
N SER A 60 2.41 -4.43 1.17
CA SER A 60 2.43 -4.96 2.53
C SER A 60 1.01 -5.19 3.02
N VAL A 61 0.64 -6.47 3.15
CA VAL A 61 -0.66 -6.86 3.72
C VAL A 61 -0.57 -6.83 5.25
N VAL A 62 -1.26 -5.86 5.83
CA VAL A 62 -1.36 -5.63 7.27
C VAL A 62 -2.40 -6.58 7.86
N PRO A 63 -2.11 -7.23 9.00
CA PRO A 63 -3.06 -8.13 9.64
C PRO A 63 -4.32 -7.42 10.11
N SER A 64 -5.42 -8.18 10.17
CA SER A 64 -6.69 -7.76 10.77
C SER A 64 -7.26 -8.85 11.66
N PRO A 65 -7.73 -8.50 12.87
CA PRO A 65 -8.34 -9.45 13.80
C PRO A 65 -9.66 -10.05 13.31
N LYS A 66 -10.28 -9.50 12.25
CA LYS A 66 -11.53 -10.05 11.68
C LYS A 66 -11.31 -11.17 10.67
N VAL A 67 -10.12 -11.27 10.11
CA VAL A 67 -9.83 -12.15 8.95
C VAL A 67 -8.81 -13.24 9.29
N SER A 68 -8.00 -13.05 10.34
CA SER A 68 -6.97 -14.02 10.71
C SER A 68 -7.18 -14.63 12.10
N ASP A 69 -6.90 -15.93 12.19
CA ASP A 69 -6.95 -16.74 13.40
C ASP A 69 -5.60 -16.78 14.15
N THR A 70 -4.54 -16.18 13.59
CA THR A 70 -3.20 -16.24 14.17
C THR A 70 -3.06 -15.21 15.29
N VAL A 71 -2.75 -15.66 16.51
CA VAL A 71 -2.67 -14.79 17.69
C VAL A 71 -1.40 -13.93 17.75
N VAL A 72 -0.32 -14.32 17.07
CA VAL A 72 0.99 -13.63 17.15
C VAL A 72 1.21 -12.57 16.07
N GLU A 73 0.23 -12.31 15.19
CA GLU A 73 0.37 -11.34 14.09
C GLU A 73 0.81 -9.94 14.53
N PRO A 74 0.34 -9.38 15.67
CA PRO A 74 0.79 -8.05 16.07
C PRO A 74 2.30 -7.98 16.38
N TYR A 75 2.92 -9.08 16.86
CA TYR A 75 4.37 -9.14 17.03
C TYR A 75 5.07 -9.08 15.68
N ASN A 76 4.70 -9.98 14.76
CA ASN A 76 5.27 -10.05 13.42
C ASN A 76 5.14 -8.71 12.68
N ALA A 77 3.97 -8.08 12.77
CA ALA A 77 3.71 -6.81 12.11
C ALA A 77 4.51 -5.67 12.71
N THR A 78 4.63 -5.59 14.04
CA THR A 78 5.41 -4.53 14.71
C THR A 78 6.89 -4.62 14.36
N LEU A 79 7.47 -5.82 14.44
CA LEU A 79 8.86 -6.07 14.07
C LEU A 79 9.11 -5.78 12.58
N SER A 80 8.17 -6.15 11.72
CA SER A 80 8.31 -5.92 10.28
C SER A 80 8.17 -4.46 9.89
N LEU A 81 7.25 -3.73 10.52
CA LEU A 81 7.08 -2.30 10.30
C LEU A 81 8.33 -1.54 10.69
N HIS A 82 8.97 -1.89 11.81
CA HIS A 82 10.25 -1.32 12.20
C HIS A 82 11.30 -1.44 11.08
N GLN A 83 11.42 -2.60 10.44
CA GLN A 83 12.33 -2.81 9.31
C GLN A 83 11.91 -2.06 8.03
N LEU A 84 10.62 -1.96 7.76
CA LEU A 84 10.08 -1.25 6.59
C LEU A 84 10.26 0.26 6.66
N VAL A 85 10.25 0.84 7.86
CA VAL A 85 10.49 2.28 8.07
C VAL A 85 11.88 2.69 7.59
N GLU A 86 12.87 1.80 7.72
CA GLU A 86 14.26 2.13 7.41
C GLU A 86 14.68 1.69 6.01
N ASN A 87 14.17 0.54 5.54
CA ASN A 87 14.72 -0.12 4.35
C ASN A 87 13.84 -0.03 3.09
N ALA A 88 12.56 0.35 3.22
CA ALA A 88 11.68 0.52 2.06
C ALA A 88 11.59 2.00 1.66
N ASP A 89 11.52 2.29 0.35
CA ASP A 89 11.27 3.64 -0.14
C ASP A 89 9.77 3.90 -0.28
N GLU A 90 8.98 2.89 -0.63
CA GLU A 90 7.52 3.00 -0.78
C GLU A 90 6.82 1.79 -0.15
N VAL A 91 5.83 2.03 0.70
CA VAL A 91 5.02 0.96 1.30
C VAL A 91 3.56 1.15 0.97
N MET A 92 3.05 0.32 0.06
CA MET A 92 1.64 0.26 -0.28
C MET A 92 0.92 -0.58 0.78
N CYS A 93 0.21 0.09 1.69
CA CYS A 93 -0.50 -0.57 2.79
C CYS A 93 -1.82 -1.15 2.30
N ILE A 94 -1.96 -2.46 2.47
CA ILE A 94 -3.17 -3.21 2.13
C ILE A 94 -3.70 -3.85 3.41
N ASP A 95 -4.97 -3.67 3.71
CA ASP A 95 -5.62 -4.22 4.90
C ASP A 95 -6.70 -5.23 4.50
N ASN A 96 -6.57 -6.45 5.01
CA ASN A 96 -7.55 -7.50 4.79
C ASN A 96 -8.95 -7.10 5.30
N GLU A 97 -9.04 -6.28 6.34
CA GLU A 97 -10.32 -5.77 6.86
C GLU A 97 -11.04 -4.90 5.83
N ALA A 98 -10.31 -3.98 5.22
CA ALA A 98 -10.86 -3.04 4.25
C ALA A 98 -11.24 -3.76 2.96
N LEU A 99 -10.39 -4.68 2.49
CA LEU A 99 -10.70 -5.51 1.33
C LEU A 99 -11.96 -6.37 1.56
N TYR A 100 -12.11 -6.96 2.75
CA TYR A 100 -13.30 -7.74 3.10
C TYR A 100 -14.56 -6.87 3.13
N ASP A 101 -14.47 -5.69 3.76
CA ASP A 101 -15.58 -4.73 3.81
C ASP A 101 -15.98 -4.24 2.40
N ILE A 102 -15.02 -4.01 1.49
CA ILE A 102 -15.28 -3.67 0.09
C ILE A 102 -16.02 -4.81 -0.61
N CYS A 103 -15.50 -6.04 -0.54
CA CYS A 103 -16.12 -7.20 -1.17
C CYS A 103 -17.55 -7.44 -0.66
N HIS A 104 -17.76 -7.33 0.64
CA HIS A 104 -19.05 -7.61 1.26
C HIS A 104 -20.06 -6.47 1.05
N ARG A 105 -19.67 -5.22 1.35
CA ARG A 105 -20.59 -4.07 1.33
C ARG A 105 -20.74 -3.45 -0.05
N THR A 106 -19.66 -3.30 -0.80
CA THR A 106 -19.65 -2.60 -2.09
C THR A 106 -19.94 -3.58 -3.23
N LEU A 107 -19.21 -4.70 -3.30
CA LEU A 107 -19.41 -5.71 -4.36
C LEU A 107 -20.58 -6.67 -4.10
N LYS A 108 -21.20 -6.60 -2.91
CA LYS A 108 -22.36 -7.42 -2.49
C LYS A 108 -22.09 -8.92 -2.54
N LEU A 109 -20.86 -9.33 -2.23
CA LEU A 109 -20.50 -10.75 -2.12
C LEU A 109 -20.90 -11.28 -0.74
N PRO A 110 -21.77 -12.30 -0.64
CA PRO A 110 -22.27 -12.80 0.64
C PRO A 110 -21.15 -13.41 1.50
N SER A 111 -20.19 -14.08 0.87
CA SER A 111 -19.04 -14.73 1.52
C SER A 111 -17.77 -14.48 0.71
N PRO A 112 -17.08 -13.34 0.93
CA PRO A 112 -15.82 -13.03 0.24
C PRO A 112 -14.75 -14.09 0.52
N SER A 113 -14.12 -14.60 -0.53
CA SER A 113 -12.98 -15.51 -0.44
C SER A 113 -11.65 -14.79 -0.68
N TYR A 114 -10.52 -15.44 -0.39
CA TYR A 114 -9.20 -14.90 -0.74
C TYR A 114 -9.02 -14.64 -2.24
N VAL A 115 -9.72 -15.37 -3.10
CA VAL A 115 -9.70 -15.11 -4.56
C VAL A 115 -10.29 -13.73 -4.87
N ASP A 116 -11.35 -13.33 -4.16
CA ASP A 116 -12.00 -12.03 -4.34
C ASP A 116 -11.13 -10.89 -3.79
N LEU A 117 -10.53 -11.09 -2.62
CA LEU A 117 -9.60 -10.13 -2.01
C LEU A 117 -8.38 -9.90 -2.93
N ASN A 118 -7.78 -11.00 -3.42
CA ASN A 118 -6.63 -10.93 -4.32
C ASN A 118 -6.97 -10.30 -5.67
N HIS A 119 -8.21 -10.41 -6.13
CA HIS A 119 -8.65 -9.71 -7.34
C HIS A 119 -8.51 -8.19 -7.18
N LEU A 120 -8.97 -7.63 -6.05
CA LEU A 120 -8.83 -6.20 -5.75
C LEU A 120 -7.36 -5.77 -5.66
N VAL A 121 -6.54 -6.54 -4.94
CA VAL A 121 -5.11 -6.26 -4.81
C VAL A 121 -4.42 -6.24 -6.18
N SER A 122 -4.73 -7.22 -7.04
CA SER A 122 -4.15 -7.30 -8.38
C SER A 122 -4.52 -6.11 -9.28
N GLN A 123 -5.72 -5.54 -9.10
CA GLN A 123 -6.16 -4.36 -9.85
C GLN A 123 -5.35 -3.12 -9.46
N VAL A 124 -5.12 -2.91 -8.15
CA VAL A 124 -4.30 -1.80 -7.65
C VAL A 124 -2.85 -1.95 -8.06
N MET A 125 -2.25 -3.14 -7.91
CA MET A 125 -0.88 -3.40 -8.35
C MET A 125 -0.71 -3.16 -9.85
N SER A 126 -1.69 -3.60 -10.66
CA SER A 126 -1.72 -3.34 -12.09
C SER A 126 -1.86 -1.85 -12.41
N GLY A 127 -2.62 -1.10 -11.60
CA GLY A 127 -2.78 0.34 -11.71
C GLY A 127 -1.50 1.11 -11.45
N ILE A 128 -0.85 0.86 -10.31
CA ILE A 128 0.40 1.53 -9.89
C ILE A 128 1.51 1.32 -10.92
N THR A 129 1.62 0.12 -11.49
CA THR A 129 2.65 -0.23 -12.48
C THR A 129 2.23 0.01 -13.94
N ALA A 130 1.05 0.58 -14.19
CA ALA A 130 0.53 0.71 -15.55
C ALA A 130 1.40 1.60 -16.45
N SER A 131 1.88 2.71 -15.91
CA SER A 131 2.75 3.69 -16.58
C SER A 131 4.14 3.14 -16.92
N LEU A 132 4.57 2.06 -16.27
CA LEU A 132 5.83 1.36 -16.59
C LEU A 132 5.66 0.39 -17.76
N ARG A 133 4.46 -0.19 -17.90
CA ARG A 133 4.17 -1.27 -18.84
C ARG A 133 3.56 -0.78 -20.15
N PHE A 134 2.92 0.38 -20.12
CA PHE A 134 2.17 0.92 -21.25
C PHE A 134 2.53 2.38 -21.49
N PRO A 135 2.56 2.81 -22.77
CA PRO A 135 2.67 4.22 -23.08
C PRO A 135 1.41 4.95 -22.61
N GLY A 136 1.61 6.05 -21.90
CA GLY A 136 0.56 6.97 -21.50
C GLY A 136 0.85 8.40 -21.96
N GLN A 137 -0.19 9.23 -21.93
CA GLN A 137 -0.08 10.66 -22.21
C GLN A 137 0.75 11.37 -21.13
N LEU A 138 0.68 10.88 -19.89
CA LEU A 138 1.39 11.43 -18.74
C LEU A 138 1.92 10.29 -17.87
N ASN A 139 3.20 9.94 -18.06
CA ASN A 139 3.84 8.82 -17.35
C ASN A 139 4.43 9.26 -16.00
N ALA A 140 4.30 8.35 -15.03
CA ALA A 140 4.97 8.41 -13.74
C ALA A 140 5.72 7.09 -13.54
N ASP A 141 7.05 7.15 -13.42
CA ASP A 141 7.84 5.99 -12.98
C ASP A 141 7.80 5.87 -11.44
N LEU A 142 8.32 4.77 -10.89
CA LEU A 142 8.34 4.55 -9.44
C LEU A 142 9.13 5.64 -8.71
N ARG A 143 10.26 6.08 -9.28
CA ARG A 143 11.07 7.13 -8.65
C ARG A 143 10.33 8.47 -8.59
N LYS A 144 9.58 8.82 -9.64
CA LYS A 144 8.76 10.03 -9.71
C LYS A 144 7.55 9.92 -8.79
N LEU A 145 6.99 8.73 -8.58
CA LEU A 145 5.99 8.52 -7.53
C LEU A 145 6.59 8.82 -6.15
N ALA A 146 7.73 8.21 -5.80
CA ALA A 146 8.43 8.46 -4.53
C ALA A 146 8.70 9.95 -4.30
N VAL A 147 9.33 10.63 -5.27
CA VAL A 147 9.68 12.06 -5.15
C VAL A 147 8.46 12.97 -4.98
N ASN A 148 7.34 12.64 -5.63
CA ASN A 148 6.12 13.45 -5.52
C ASN A 148 5.29 13.14 -4.27
N LEU A 149 5.39 11.92 -3.74
CA LEU A 149 4.51 11.45 -2.67
C LEU A 149 5.17 11.46 -1.29
N ILE A 150 6.49 11.51 -1.19
CA ILE A 150 7.21 11.38 0.08
C ILE A 150 7.85 12.72 0.45
N PRO A 151 7.17 13.57 1.23
CA PRO A 151 7.76 14.81 1.72
C PRO A 151 8.80 14.58 2.82
N PHE A 152 8.67 13.48 3.57
CA PHE A 152 9.55 13.14 4.68
C PHE A 152 9.96 11.66 4.59
N PRO A 153 11.25 11.31 4.77
CA PRO A 153 11.76 9.95 4.50
C PRO A 153 11.06 8.82 5.26
N ARG A 154 10.60 9.05 6.50
CA ARG A 154 9.90 8.04 7.31
C ARG A 154 8.40 7.95 7.02
N LEU A 155 7.84 8.89 6.26
CA LEU A 155 6.40 8.98 5.97
C LEU A 155 6.11 8.52 4.54
N HIS A 156 6.46 7.27 4.26
CA HIS A 156 6.37 6.62 2.95
C HIS A 156 5.34 5.47 2.91
N PHE A 157 4.39 5.48 3.84
CA PHE A 157 3.29 4.52 3.91
C PHE A 157 2.05 5.10 3.23
N PHE A 158 1.60 4.43 2.17
CA PHE A 158 0.52 4.91 1.32
C PHE A 158 -0.79 4.14 1.54
N LEU A 159 -1.88 4.90 1.59
CA LEU A 159 -3.23 4.39 1.41
C LEU A 159 -3.47 4.17 -0.08
N VAL A 160 -3.84 2.96 -0.46
CA VAL A 160 -4.19 2.65 -1.85
C VAL A 160 -5.70 2.49 -2.02
N GLY A 161 -6.20 2.87 -3.18
CA GLY A 161 -7.62 2.77 -3.52
C GLY A 161 -7.82 2.47 -5.00
N TYR A 162 -9.01 1.98 -5.35
CA TYR A 162 -9.38 1.68 -6.73
C TYR A 162 -10.80 2.16 -7.01
N ALA A 163 -11.01 2.67 -8.22
CA ALA A 163 -12.34 2.92 -8.75
C ALA A 163 -12.35 2.65 -10.27
N PRO A 164 -13.47 2.16 -10.84
CA PRO A 164 -14.74 1.90 -10.19
C PRO A 164 -14.74 0.57 -9.43
N LEU A 165 -15.48 0.52 -8.32
CA LEU A 165 -15.80 -0.72 -7.60
C LEU A 165 -17.28 -1.02 -7.78
N THR A 166 -17.61 -1.71 -8.87
CA THR A 166 -18.97 -2.09 -9.22
C THR A 166 -19.16 -3.60 -9.08
N ALA A 167 -20.32 -4.02 -8.56
CA ALA A 167 -20.67 -5.43 -8.52
C ALA A 167 -20.79 -5.99 -9.95
N ARG A 168 -20.37 -7.25 -10.17
CA ARG A 168 -20.40 -7.91 -11.49
C ARG A 168 -21.75 -7.83 -12.20
N ASN A 169 -22.84 -7.84 -11.44
CA ASN A 169 -24.22 -7.78 -11.96
C ASN A 169 -24.64 -6.37 -12.40
N GLN A 170 -23.88 -5.32 -12.02
CA GLN A 170 -24.18 -3.92 -12.31
C GLN A 170 -23.21 -3.29 -13.32
N GLU A 171 -22.12 -3.97 -13.69
CA GLU A 171 -21.12 -3.46 -14.64
C GLU A 171 -21.69 -3.11 -16.02
N GLN A 172 -22.71 -3.84 -16.49
CA GLN A 172 -23.36 -3.56 -17.79
C GLN A 172 -24.25 -2.29 -17.76
N PHE A 173 -24.66 -1.84 -16.58
CA PHE A 173 -25.59 -0.71 -16.40
C PHE A 173 -24.92 0.56 -15.87
N SER A 174 -23.68 0.48 -15.36
CA SER A 174 -22.97 1.67 -14.88
C SER A 174 -22.30 2.42 -16.03
N ASN A 175 -22.81 3.59 -16.37
CA ASN A 175 -22.10 4.50 -17.28
C ASN A 175 -21.14 5.39 -16.47
N THR A 176 -19.99 4.82 -16.11
CA THR A 176 -19.02 5.51 -15.24
C THR A 176 -18.39 6.71 -15.95
N SER A 177 -18.56 7.90 -15.35
CA SER A 177 -17.93 9.15 -15.81
C SER A 177 -16.61 9.44 -15.07
N VAL A 178 -15.79 10.36 -15.58
CA VAL A 178 -14.56 10.80 -14.88
C VAL A 178 -14.88 11.39 -13.51
N GLY A 179 -15.94 12.22 -13.42
CA GLY A 179 -16.35 12.82 -12.14
C GLY A 179 -16.81 11.78 -11.11
N GLU A 180 -17.48 10.72 -11.55
CA GLU A 180 -17.84 9.60 -10.67
C GLU A 180 -16.60 8.82 -10.20
N LEU A 181 -15.63 8.57 -11.09
CA LEU A 181 -14.36 7.94 -10.70
C LEU A 181 -13.64 8.77 -9.64
N VAL A 182 -13.49 10.07 -9.87
CA VAL A 182 -12.81 11.00 -8.96
C VAL A 182 -13.53 11.07 -7.62
N THR A 183 -14.86 11.05 -7.61
CA THR A 183 -15.64 11.04 -6.36
C THR A 183 -15.48 9.73 -5.60
N GLN A 184 -15.59 8.58 -6.29
CA GLN A 184 -15.40 7.26 -5.70
C GLN A 184 -13.98 7.05 -5.17
N MET A 185 -12.99 7.60 -5.87
CA MET A 185 -11.58 7.51 -5.51
C MET A 185 -11.30 8.09 -4.12
N PHE A 186 -12.02 9.14 -3.71
CA PHE A 186 -11.88 9.78 -2.40
C PHE A 186 -12.86 9.26 -1.33
N ASP A 187 -13.72 8.30 -1.67
CA ASP A 187 -14.60 7.68 -0.70
C ASP A 187 -13.79 6.76 0.23
N ALA A 188 -13.96 6.94 1.54
CA ALA A 188 -13.34 6.09 2.55
C ALA A 188 -13.69 4.60 2.35
N ARG A 189 -14.84 4.30 1.76
CA ARG A 189 -15.29 2.93 1.46
C ARG A 189 -14.51 2.24 0.35
N ASN A 190 -13.78 2.99 -0.46
CA ASN A 190 -13.01 2.48 -1.59
C ASN A 190 -11.50 2.39 -1.28
N MET A 191 -11.11 2.75 -0.05
CA MET A 191 -9.73 2.61 0.43
C MET A 191 -9.47 1.16 0.81
N MET A 192 -8.33 0.63 0.39
CA MET A 192 -7.89 -0.74 0.71
C MET A 192 -7.13 -0.84 2.03
N ALA A 193 -7.06 0.23 2.80
CA ALA A 193 -6.59 0.25 4.17
C ALA A 193 -7.72 0.73 5.07
N ALA A 194 -7.91 0.11 6.25
CA ALA A 194 -9.04 0.43 7.14
C ALA A 194 -8.78 1.72 7.94
N CYS A 195 -8.65 2.82 7.22
CA CYS A 195 -8.45 4.16 7.74
C CYS A 195 -9.52 5.07 7.15
N ASP A 196 -10.14 5.93 7.97
CA ASP A 196 -11.02 6.98 7.45
C ASP A 196 -10.17 8.21 7.08
N PRO A 197 -10.02 8.55 5.78
CA PRO A 197 -9.18 9.67 5.38
C PRO A 197 -9.68 11.02 5.90
N ARG A 198 -10.96 11.12 6.26
CA ARG A 198 -11.55 12.35 6.81
C ARG A 198 -11.06 12.68 8.22
N ARG A 199 -10.50 11.69 8.93
CA ARG A 199 -9.90 11.87 10.27
C ARG A 199 -8.46 12.37 10.22
N GLY A 200 -7.89 12.49 9.03
CA GLY A 200 -6.55 13.02 8.82
C GLY A 200 -6.53 14.11 7.75
N LYS A 201 -5.32 14.41 7.29
CA LYS A 201 -5.08 15.25 6.12
C LYS A 201 -4.15 14.52 5.16
N TYR A 202 -4.42 14.65 3.87
CA TYR A 202 -3.51 14.22 2.82
C TYR A 202 -2.31 15.18 2.77
N LEU A 203 -1.12 14.61 2.94
CA LEU A 203 0.15 15.28 2.66
C LEU A 203 0.28 15.45 1.15
N THR A 204 0.23 14.33 0.44
CA THR A 204 0.35 14.22 -1.00
C THR A 204 -0.56 13.09 -1.51
N ALA A 205 -0.93 13.14 -2.78
CA ALA A 205 -1.71 12.08 -3.40
C ALA A 205 -1.38 11.95 -4.89
N SER A 206 -1.57 10.75 -5.43
CA SER A 206 -1.48 10.48 -6.86
C SER A 206 -2.70 9.69 -7.33
N ALA A 207 -3.21 10.09 -8.50
CA ALA A 207 -4.29 9.44 -9.19
C ALA A 207 -3.77 8.92 -10.53
N VAL A 208 -3.75 7.60 -10.70
CA VAL A 208 -3.33 6.93 -11.93
C VAL A 208 -4.57 6.53 -12.72
N PHE A 209 -4.91 7.35 -13.71
CA PHE A 209 -6.03 7.12 -14.61
C PHE A 209 -5.63 6.18 -15.74
N ARG A 210 -6.56 5.29 -16.10
CA ARG A 210 -6.39 4.34 -17.19
C ARG A 210 -7.61 4.35 -18.11
N GLY A 211 -7.35 4.36 -19.41
CA GLY A 211 -8.36 4.41 -20.47
C GLY A 211 -8.22 5.68 -21.32
N LYS A 212 -9.00 5.75 -22.41
CA LYS A 212 -9.02 6.89 -23.33
C LYS A 212 -9.79 8.06 -22.71
N ILE A 213 -9.13 8.78 -21.81
CA ILE A 213 -9.71 9.90 -21.06
C ILE A 213 -9.00 11.19 -21.47
N PRO A 214 -9.72 12.26 -21.83
CA PRO A 214 -9.10 13.57 -22.06
C PRO A 214 -8.47 14.12 -20.78
N THR A 215 -7.18 14.50 -20.83
CA THR A 215 -6.44 15.08 -19.70
C THR A 215 -7.11 16.33 -19.13
N LYS A 216 -7.68 17.17 -20.00
CA LYS A 216 -8.42 18.37 -19.59
C LYS A 216 -9.58 18.05 -18.63
N GLU A 217 -10.34 17.00 -18.91
CA GLU A 217 -11.47 16.60 -18.06
C GLU A 217 -10.99 16.12 -16.68
N ILE A 218 -9.86 15.39 -16.65
CA ILE A 218 -9.23 14.96 -15.40
C ILE A 218 -8.79 16.17 -14.58
N ASP A 219 -8.09 17.13 -15.19
CA ASP A 219 -7.57 18.31 -14.49
C ASP A 219 -8.71 19.16 -13.90
N GLU A 220 -9.81 19.33 -14.64
CA GLU A 220 -10.99 20.05 -14.16
C GLU A 220 -11.63 19.35 -12.96
N GLN A 221 -11.85 18.02 -13.03
CA GLN A 221 -12.46 17.25 -11.93
C GLN A 221 -11.57 17.20 -10.69
N MET A 222 -10.25 17.06 -10.87
CA MET A 222 -9.29 17.02 -9.77
C MET A 222 -9.18 18.38 -9.07
N THR A 223 -9.21 19.47 -9.83
CA THR A 223 -9.23 20.83 -9.28
C THR A 223 -10.50 21.09 -8.47
N GLN A 224 -11.67 20.71 -9.00
CA GLN A 224 -12.95 20.83 -8.29
C GLN A 224 -12.96 20.02 -7.00
N LEU A 225 -12.42 18.80 -7.01
CA LEU A 225 -12.34 17.97 -5.82
C LEU A 225 -11.42 18.58 -4.76
N GLN A 226 -10.25 19.09 -5.16
CA GLN A 226 -9.31 19.70 -4.23
C GLN A 226 -9.89 20.98 -3.61
N GLN A 227 -10.63 21.78 -4.37
CA GLN A 227 -11.33 22.96 -3.86
C GLN A 227 -12.43 22.58 -2.87
N LYS A 228 -13.24 21.56 -3.19
CA LYS A 228 -14.32 21.09 -2.32
C LYS A 228 -13.82 20.49 -1.00
N ASN A 229 -12.67 19.82 -1.04
CA ASN A 229 -12.10 19.09 0.09
C ASN A 229 -10.82 19.76 0.63
N SER A 230 -10.64 21.07 0.42
CA SER A 230 -9.40 21.78 0.75
C SER A 230 -8.97 21.60 2.21
N ALA A 231 -9.92 21.51 3.14
CA ALA A 231 -9.68 21.27 4.56
C ALA A 231 -8.99 19.92 4.86
N HIS A 232 -9.15 18.93 3.97
CA HIS A 232 -8.54 17.59 4.08
C HIS A 232 -7.16 17.50 3.44
N PHE A 233 -6.65 18.56 2.83
CA PHE A 233 -5.29 18.63 2.31
C PHE A 233 -4.44 19.55 3.19
N VAL A 234 -3.13 19.30 3.23
CA VAL A 234 -2.21 20.23 3.89
C VAL A 234 -1.99 21.48 3.05
N GLU A 235 -2.00 22.65 3.70
CA GLU A 235 -1.89 23.95 3.02
C GLU A 235 -0.44 24.29 2.63
N TRP A 236 0.53 23.73 3.35
CA TRP A 236 1.96 24.04 3.17
C TRP A 236 2.63 23.25 2.03
N ILE A 237 1.96 22.23 1.46
CA ILE A 237 2.38 21.58 0.22
C ILE A 237 1.45 22.06 -0.90
N PRO A 238 1.86 23.04 -1.72
CA PRO A 238 1.06 23.45 -2.87
C PRO A 238 1.01 22.34 -3.92
N ASN A 239 -0.12 22.22 -4.64
CA ASN A 239 -0.29 21.27 -5.74
C ASN A 239 0.08 19.81 -5.37
N ASN A 240 -0.37 19.39 -4.19
CA ASN A 240 -0.03 18.11 -3.57
C ASN A 240 -0.71 16.88 -4.18
N ILE A 241 -1.57 17.06 -5.19
CA ILE A 241 -2.16 15.96 -5.94
C ILE A 241 -1.61 15.90 -7.36
N LYS A 242 -1.19 14.71 -7.80
CA LYS A 242 -0.64 14.47 -9.13
C LYS A 242 -1.48 13.45 -9.89
N SER A 243 -1.91 13.81 -11.09
CA SER A 243 -2.57 12.88 -12.00
C SER A 243 -1.56 12.26 -12.95
N SER A 244 -1.79 11.03 -13.38
CA SER A 244 -1.10 10.36 -14.49
C SER A 244 -2.13 9.63 -15.34
N VAL A 245 -1.86 9.47 -16.64
CA VAL A 245 -2.85 8.95 -17.59
C VAL A 245 -2.21 7.94 -18.52
N THR A 246 -2.74 6.73 -18.51
CA THR A 246 -2.38 5.64 -19.42
C THR A 246 -3.54 5.34 -20.36
N ASP A 247 -3.32 5.32 -21.67
CA ASP A 247 -4.42 5.15 -22.65
C ASP A 247 -5.05 3.74 -22.63
N ILE A 248 -4.32 2.76 -22.08
CA ILE A 248 -4.73 1.36 -22.03
C ILE A 248 -5.55 1.07 -20.78
N ALA A 249 -6.85 0.90 -20.99
CA ALA A 249 -7.82 0.54 -19.95
C ALA A 249 -7.53 -0.85 -19.34
N PRO A 250 -7.94 -1.10 -18.08
CA PRO A 250 -7.89 -2.43 -17.49
C PRO A 250 -8.81 -3.42 -18.21
N LYS A 251 -8.52 -4.72 -18.08
CA LYS A 251 -9.36 -5.77 -18.67
C LYS A 251 -10.77 -5.74 -18.07
N GLY A 252 -11.78 -5.67 -18.93
CA GLY A 252 -13.19 -5.68 -18.53
C GLY A 252 -13.77 -4.30 -18.19
N GLN A 253 -12.98 -3.23 -18.22
CA GLN A 253 -13.42 -1.88 -17.89
C GLN A 253 -13.05 -0.90 -19.00
N LYS A 254 -13.87 0.15 -19.21
CA LYS A 254 -13.56 1.22 -20.18
C LYS A 254 -12.56 2.22 -19.62
N MET A 255 -12.65 2.46 -18.32
CA MET A 255 -11.82 3.41 -17.59
C MET A 255 -11.72 3.02 -16.12
N ALA A 256 -10.62 3.37 -15.50
CA ALA A 256 -10.38 3.17 -14.08
C ALA A 256 -9.41 4.22 -13.54
N VAL A 257 -9.37 4.35 -12.22
CA VAL A 257 -8.41 5.16 -11.50
C VAL A 257 -7.87 4.37 -10.30
N THR A 258 -6.56 4.41 -10.13
CA THR A 258 -5.88 3.90 -8.93
C THR A 258 -5.39 5.06 -8.11
N PHE A 259 -5.74 5.07 -6.84
CA PHE A 259 -5.37 6.11 -5.89
C PHE A 259 -4.20 5.66 -5.04
N ILE A 260 -3.26 6.58 -4.82
CA ILE A 260 -2.15 6.43 -3.89
C ILE A 260 -2.12 7.69 -3.05
N GLY A 261 -2.50 7.60 -1.78
CA GLY A 261 -2.58 8.74 -0.87
C GLY A 261 -1.59 8.62 0.28
N ASN A 262 -0.77 9.63 0.48
CA ASN A 262 -0.01 9.81 1.71
C ASN A 262 -0.85 10.65 2.68
N SER A 263 -1.47 9.99 3.66
CA SER A 263 -2.40 10.63 4.59
C SER A 263 -2.00 10.36 6.04
N THR A 264 -2.14 11.38 6.88
CA THR A 264 -1.95 11.22 8.33
C THR A 264 -2.98 10.29 8.99
N SER A 265 -4.05 9.92 8.28
CA SER A 265 -5.02 8.93 8.76
C SER A 265 -4.45 7.51 8.85
N ILE A 266 -3.33 7.22 8.18
CA ILE A 266 -2.65 5.91 8.26
C ILE A 266 -2.25 5.56 9.70
N GLN A 267 -2.07 6.56 10.57
CA GLN A 267 -1.81 6.35 12.00
C GLN A 267 -2.83 5.42 12.67
N SER A 268 -4.08 5.38 12.18
CA SER A 268 -5.12 4.52 12.75
C SER A 268 -4.81 3.04 12.57
N LEU A 269 -4.18 2.67 11.45
CA LEU A 269 -3.71 1.32 11.18
C LEU A 269 -2.56 0.95 12.12
N PHE A 270 -1.57 1.83 12.28
CA PHE A 270 -0.44 1.60 13.20
C PHE A 270 -0.89 1.54 14.67
N LYS A 271 -1.78 2.46 15.09
CA LYS A 271 -2.37 2.44 16.44
C LYS A 271 -3.11 1.14 16.75
N ARG A 272 -3.78 0.54 15.75
CA ARG A 272 -4.45 -0.76 15.91
C ARG A 272 -3.45 -1.87 16.19
N VAL A 273 -2.38 -1.96 15.39
CA VAL A 273 -1.30 -2.94 15.57
C VAL A 273 -0.59 -2.72 16.91
N ALA A 274 -0.23 -1.48 17.23
CA ALA A 274 0.42 -1.09 18.48
C ALA A 274 -0.39 -1.50 19.71
N THR A 275 -1.69 -1.18 19.73
CA THR A 275 -2.55 -1.53 20.87
C THR A 275 -2.60 -3.04 21.13
N GLN A 276 -2.66 -3.84 20.06
CA GLN A 276 -2.66 -5.29 20.15
C GLN A 276 -1.29 -5.84 20.59
N PHE A 277 -0.21 -5.29 20.04
CA PHE A 277 1.15 -5.61 20.44
C PHE A 277 1.36 -5.36 21.94
N THR A 278 1.08 -4.14 22.41
CA THR A 278 1.25 -3.76 23.82
C THR A 278 0.45 -4.67 24.75
N ALA A 279 -0.78 -5.05 24.36
CA ALA A 279 -1.62 -5.94 25.16
C ALA A 279 -1.01 -7.34 25.34
N MET A 280 -0.35 -7.88 24.30
CA MET A 280 0.34 -9.16 24.37
C MET A 280 1.68 -9.06 25.06
N PHE A 281 2.48 -8.04 24.73
CA PHE A 281 3.83 -7.85 25.23
C PHE A 281 3.86 -7.62 26.74
N ARG A 282 2.91 -6.84 27.27
CA ARG A 282 2.74 -6.67 28.73
C ARG A 282 2.55 -7.97 29.50
N ARG A 283 1.97 -8.99 28.86
CA ARG A 283 1.76 -10.32 29.45
C ARG A 283 2.88 -11.31 29.12
N LYS A 284 3.87 -10.88 28.32
CA LYS A 284 4.91 -11.72 27.72
C LYS A 284 4.35 -12.96 27.04
N ALA A 285 3.13 -12.86 26.50
CA ALA A 285 2.45 -13.97 25.84
C ALA A 285 3.20 -14.32 24.56
N PHE A 286 3.45 -15.61 24.32
CA PHE A 286 4.16 -16.15 23.14
C PHE A 286 5.60 -15.64 22.91
N LEU A 287 6.16 -14.85 23.83
CA LEU A 287 7.50 -14.25 23.66
C LEU A 287 8.62 -15.31 23.56
N HIS A 288 8.47 -16.42 24.27
CA HIS A 288 9.42 -17.53 24.28
C HIS A 288 9.66 -18.18 22.90
N TRP A 289 8.72 -18.04 21.95
CA TRP A 289 8.92 -18.51 20.57
C TRP A 289 9.94 -17.66 19.80
N TYR A 290 10.10 -16.39 20.16
CA TYR A 290 11.04 -15.48 19.51
C TYR A 290 12.39 -15.49 20.21
N THR A 291 12.38 -15.46 21.55
CA THR A 291 13.63 -15.51 22.32
C THR A 291 14.32 -16.87 22.23
N GLY A 292 13.55 -17.95 22.05
CA GLY A 292 14.10 -19.28 21.76
C GLY A 292 14.85 -19.36 20.43
N GLU A 293 14.50 -18.51 19.46
CA GLU A 293 15.14 -18.40 18.15
C GLU A 293 16.26 -17.34 18.13
N GLY A 294 16.62 -16.79 19.29
CA GLY A 294 17.78 -15.90 19.46
C GLY A 294 17.48 -14.39 19.46
N MET A 295 16.21 -13.96 19.41
CA MET A 295 15.86 -12.54 19.55
C MET A 295 15.90 -12.08 21.01
N GLU A 296 16.27 -10.83 21.25
CA GLU A 296 16.24 -10.23 22.58
C GLU A 296 14.93 -9.49 22.87
N GLU A 297 14.49 -9.46 24.13
CA GLU A 297 13.29 -8.69 24.54
C GLU A 297 13.44 -7.17 24.28
N MET A 298 14.68 -6.68 24.20
CA MET A 298 14.99 -5.29 23.86
C MET A 298 14.54 -4.94 22.44
N GLU A 299 14.72 -5.83 21.47
CA GLU A 299 14.33 -5.62 20.07
C GLU A 299 12.81 -5.36 19.94
N PHE A 300 12.00 -6.03 20.76
CA PHE A 300 10.56 -5.80 20.82
C PHE A 300 10.22 -4.40 21.34
N SER A 301 10.94 -3.94 22.36
CA SER A 301 10.74 -2.62 22.96
C SER A 301 11.17 -1.51 22.00
N GLU A 302 12.27 -1.71 21.27
CA GLU A 302 12.74 -0.79 20.24
C GLU A 302 11.77 -0.71 19.06
N ALA A 303 11.26 -1.85 18.59
CA ALA A 303 10.25 -1.89 17.54
C ALA A 303 8.95 -1.19 17.97
N GLU A 304 8.49 -1.40 19.20
CA GLU A 304 7.33 -0.69 19.77
C GLU A 304 7.58 0.82 19.84
N SER A 305 8.75 1.24 20.30
CA SER A 305 9.11 2.66 20.38
C SER A 305 9.15 3.30 18.99
N ASN A 306 9.81 2.67 18.01
CA ASN A 306 9.92 3.20 16.65
C ASN A 306 8.54 3.33 15.99
N MET A 307 7.65 2.35 16.22
CA MET A 307 6.27 2.41 15.72
C MET A 307 5.48 3.53 16.40
N ASN A 308 5.67 3.78 17.69
CA ASN A 308 5.02 4.90 18.38
C ASN A 308 5.55 6.26 17.92
N ASP A 309 6.85 6.36 17.61
CA ASP A 309 7.44 7.59 17.05
C ASP A 309 6.95 7.90 15.63
N LEU A 310 6.57 6.85 14.87
CA LEU A 310 5.98 7.00 13.54
C LEU A 310 4.53 7.51 13.58
N VAL A 311 3.81 7.23 14.67
CA VAL A 311 2.37 7.50 14.85
C VAL A 311 2.09 8.95 15.24
#